data_AF-A0A7C2HSC9-F1
#
_entry.id   AF-A0A7C2HSC9-F1
#
_cell.length_a   1.000
_cell.length_b   1.000
_cell.length_c   1.000
_cell.angle_alpha   90.00
_cell.angle_beta   90.00
_cell.angle_gamma   90.00
#
_symmetry.space_group_name_H-M   'P 1'
#
loop_
_entity.id
_entity.type
_entity.pdbx_description
1 polymer ?
#
loop_
_entity_poly.entity_id
_entity_poly.type
_entity_poly.pdbx_seq_one_letter_code
_entity_poly.pdbx_strand_id
1 'polypeptide(L)'
;MTAYQAGIAEFEKTGAVVIGVSTDNLPSLRYWAQEVLKLSFPLASDFARREVARAYGVLNEASGIANRTTFVIGPDGRIVHIEEGSAALDPEGALTACRRTKRAP
;
A
#
# COMPACT_ATOMS: atom_id res chain seq x y z
N MET A 1 -4.80 4.69 5.34
CA MET A 1 -5.73 3.57 5.04
C MET A 1 -7.14 4.05 4.75
N THR A 2 -7.79 4.85 5.61
CA THR A 2 -9.17 5.34 5.36
C THR A 2 -9.34 6.13 4.07
N ALA A 3 -8.36 6.97 3.68
CA ALA A 3 -8.41 7.69 2.39
C ALA A 3 -8.40 6.73 1.18
N TYR A 4 -7.55 5.70 1.21
CA TYR A 4 -7.52 4.65 0.20
C TYR A 4 -8.82 3.82 0.20
N GLN A 5 -9.39 3.55 1.37
CA GLN A 5 -10.71 2.89 1.48
C GLN A 5 -11.82 3.73 0.84
N ALA A 6 -11.83 5.04 1.08
CA ALA A 6 -12.80 5.95 0.47
C ALA A 6 -12.67 6.00 -1.06
N GLY A 7 -11.44 5.88 -1.59
CA GLY A 7 -11.15 5.85 -3.02
C GLY A 7 -11.14 4.47 -3.67
N ILE A 8 -11.50 3.38 -2.96
CA ILE A 8 -11.23 2.01 -3.42
C ILE A 8 -11.87 1.70 -4.79
N ALA A 9 -13.10 2.17 -5.02
CA ALA A 9 -13.81 1.97 -6.28
C ALA A 9 -13.12 2.65 -7.47
N GLU A 10 -12.37 3.72 -7.25
CA GLU A 10 -11.58 4.37 -8.32
C GLU A 10 -10.36 3.54 -8.71
N PHE A 11 -9.72 2.89 -7.74
CA PHE A 11 -8.63 1.94 -8.03
C PHE A 11 -9.15 0.72 -8.80
N GLU A 12 -10.29 0.16 -8.41
CA GLU A 12 -10.93 -0.96 -9.12
C GLU A 12 -11.21 -0.64 -10.59
N LYS A 13 -11.68 0.59 -10.90
CA LYS A 13 -11.89 1.05 -12.30
C LYS A 13 -10.60 1.06 -13.12
N THR A 14 -9.44 1.21 -12.48
CA THR A 14 -8.13 1.13 -13.16
C THR A 14 -7.66 -0.30 -13.38
N GLY A 15 -8.31 -1.30 -12.76
CA GLY A 15 -7.82 -2.67 -12.71
C GLY A 15 -6.71 -2.90 -11.67
N ALA A 16 -6.37 -1.87 -10.89
CA ALA A 16 -5.41 -1.99 -9.80
C ALA A 16 -6.07 -2.59 -8.55
N VAL A 17 -5.27 -3.32 -7.78
CA VAL A 17 -5.64 -3.82 -6.45
C VAL A 17 -4.84 -3.07 -5.40
N VAL A 18 -5.47 -2.73 -4.28
CA VAL A 18 -4.81 -2.08 -3.15
C VAL A 18 -4.45 -3.15 -2.12
N ILE A 19 -3.21 -3.12 -1.62
CA ILE A 19 -2.74 -3.98 -0.53
C ILE A 19 -2.03 -3.10 0.48
N GLY A 20 -2.49 -3.12 1.74
CA GLY A 20 -1.74 -2.50 2.83
C GLY A 20 -0.67 -3.46 3.34
N VAL A 21 0.52 -2.97 3.65
CA VAL A 21 1.60 -3.78 4.24
C VAL A 21 2.05 -3.10 5.52
N SER A 22 2.20 -3.86 6.61
CA SER A 22 2.73 -3.37 7.87
C SER A 22 3.69 -4.38 8.48
N THR A 23 4.62 -3.87 9.30
CA THR A 23 5.48 -4.67 10.17
C THR A 23 4.74 -5.22 11.40
N ASP A 24 3.44 -4.94 11.56
CA ASP A 24 2.60 -5.51 12.62
C ASP A 24 2.26 -6.99 12.37
N ASN A 25 1.99 -7.73 13.44
CA ASN A 25 1.60 -9.15 13.36
C ASN A 25 0.18 -9.34 12.77
N LEU A 26 -0.08 -10.56 12.29
CA LEU A 26 -1.35 -10.88 11.62
C LEU A 26 -2.60 -10.69 12.51
N PRO A 27 -2.62 -11.09 13.80
CA PRO A 27 -3.77 -10.80 14.68
C PRO A 27 -4.11 -9.31 14.80
N SER A 28 -3.10 -8.46 15.02
CA SER A 28 -3.28 -7.00 15.09
C SER A 28 -3.82 -6.44 13.79
N LEU A 29 -3.26 -6.85 12.65
CA LEU A 29 -3.74 -6.39 11.34
C LEU A 29 -5.16 -6.86 11.03
N ARG A 30 -5.53 -8.08 11.44
CA ARG A 30 -6.89 -8.58 11.30
C ARG A 30 -7.88 -7.70 12.09
N TYR A 31 -7.56 -7.42 13.35
CA TYR A 31 -8.40 -6.57 14.19
C TYR A 31 -8.55 -5.15 13.60
N TRP A 32 -7.46 -4.52 13.17
CA TRP A 32 -7.52 -3.20 12.54
C TRP A 32 -8.31 -3.19 11.24
N ALA A 33 -8.10 -4.18 10.37
CA ALA A 33 -8.82 -4.27 9.10
C ALA A 33 -10.32 -4.51 9.31
N GLN A 34 -10.68 -5.44 10.19
CA GLN A 34 -12.06 -5.91 10.33
C GLN A 34 -12.86 -5.12 11.36
N GLU A 35 -12.27 -4.71 12.47
CA GLU A 35 -13.02 -4.11 13.58
C GLU A 35 -12.91 -2.60 13.65
N VAL A 36 -11.76 -2.04 13.31
CA VAL A 36 -11.52 -0.60 13.47
C VAL A 36 -11.78 0.17 12.18
N LEU A 37 -11.16 -0.26 11.08
CA LEU A 37 -11.15 0.47 9.82
C LEU A 37 -12.17 -0.04 8.80
N LYS A 38 -12.72 -1.25 9.00
CA LYS A 38 -13.71 -1.89 8.12
C LYS A 38 -13.26 -1.87 6.65
N LEU A 39 -12.01 -2.28 6.41
CA LEU A 39 -11.37 -2.24 5.09
C LEU A 39 -11.93 -3.33 4.17
N SER A 40 -12.11 -2.99 2.88
CA SER A 40 -12.48 -3.94 1.82
C SER A 40 -11.28 -4.53 1.09
N PHE A 41 -10.07 -4.08 1.40
CA PHE A 41 -8.82 -4.55 0.80
C PHE A 41 -7.89 -5.18 1.85
N PRO A 42 -7.00 -6.10 1.45
CA PRO A 42 -6.21 -6.89 2.40
C PRO A 42 -5.08 -6.09 3.06
N LEU A 43 -4.73 -6.50 4.29
CA LEU A 43 -3.49 -6.10 4.97
C LEU A 43 -2.55 -7.31 5.07
N ALA A 44 -1.34 -7.17 4.54
CA ALA A 44 -0.26 -8.15 4.66
C ALA A 44 0.62 -7.84 5.86
N SER A 45 0.98 -8.89 6.61
CA SER A 45 1.92 -8.82 7.73
C SER A 45 3.34 -9.12 7.25
N ASP A 46 4.25 -8.19 7.48
CA ASP A 46 5.70 -8.35 7.28
C ASP A 46 6.43 -8.48 8.63
N PHE A 47 5.74 -8.93 9.68
CA PHE A 47 6.24 -8.96 11.05
C PHE A 47 7.45 -9.87 11.26
N ALA A 48 7.45 -11.06 10.66
CA ALA A 48 8.40 -12.12 11.02
C ALA A 48 9.86 -11.78 10.66
N ARG A 49 10.10 -11.17 9.49
CA ARG A 49 11.45 -10.85 8.99
C ARG A 49 11.60 -9.41 8.51
N ARG A 50 10.51 -8.66 8.39
CA ARG A 50 10.49 -7.32 7.80
C ARG A 50 11.15 -7.30 6.42
N GLU A 51 10.97 -8.40 5.69
CA GLU A 51 11.71 -8.70 4.47
C GLU A 51 11.21 -7.83 3.34
N VAL A 52 9.89 -7.62 3.27
CA VAL A 52 9.27 -6.75 2.26
C VAL A 52 9.69 -5.30 2.49
N ALA A 53 9.56 -4.81 3.73
CA ALA A 53 9.93 -3.44 4.06
C ALA A 53 11.42 -3.17 3.80
N ARG A 54 12.30 -4.15 4.06
CA ARG A 54 13.73 -4.05 3.76
C ARG A 54 14.02 -4.11 2.25
N ALA A 55 13.39 -5.04 1.53
CA ALA A 55 13.58 -5.19 0.09
C ALA A 55 13.13 -3.95 -0.70
N TYR A 56 12.08 -3.27 -0.22
CA TYR A 56 11.60 -2.01 -0.80
C TYR A 56 12.36 -0.78 -0.26
N GLY A 57 13.34 -0.96 0.62
CA GLY A 57 14.18 0.13 1.14
C GLY A 57 13.48 1.07 2.12
N VAL A 58 12.34 0.68 2.67
CA VAL A 58 11.50 1.54 3.52
C VAL A 58 11.57 1.19 5.00
N LEU A 59 12.23 0.10 5.38
CA LEU A 59 12.35 -0.28 6.79
C LEU A 59 13.27 0.70 7.54
N ASN A 60 12.75 1.32 8.61
CA ASN A 60 13.58 1.97 9.61
C ASN A 60 14.14 0.90 10.56
N GLU A 61 15.42 0.55 10.40
CA GLU A 61 16.07 -0.51 11.20
C GLU A 61 16.13 -0.19 12.70
N ALA A 62 16.17 1.10 13.07
CA ALA A 62 16.23 1.49 14.48
C ALA A 62 14.89 1.29 15.21
N SER A 63 13.77 1.55 14.53
CA SER A 63 12.43 1.39 15.12
C SER A 63 11.76 0.05 14.75
N GLY A 64 12.23 -0.62 13.71
CA GLY A 64 11.59 -1.81 13.15
C GLY A 64 10.27 -1.52 12.44
N ILE A 65 10.00 -0.26 12.09
CA ILE A 65 8.77 0.22 11.46
C ILE A 65 9.06 0.62 10.01
N ALA A 66 8.17 0.30 9.08
CA ALA A 66 8.27 0.79 7.71
C ALA A 66 7.95 2.30 7.63
N ASN A 67 8.82 3.07 6.99
CA ASN A 67 8.55 4.43 6.59
C ASN A 67 7.35 4.46 5.65
N ARG A 68 6.48 5.45 5.84
CA ARG A 68 5.24 5.58 5.09
C ARG A 68 5.55 5.80 3.62
N THR A 69 5.18 4.84 2.79
CA THR A 69 5.47 4.84 1.36
C THR A 69 4.35 4.14 0.60
N THR A 70 3.95 4.69 -0.55
CA THR A 70 3.04 4.05 -1.49
C THR A 70 3.79 3.76 -2.79
N PHE A 71 3.68 2.53 -3.26
CA PHE A 71 4.23 2.10 -4.55
C PHE A 71 3.08 1.77 -5.50
N VAL A 72 3.21 2.19 -6.76
CA VAL A 72 2.37 1.67 -7.84
C VAL A 72 3.22 0.74 -8.68
N ILE A 73 2.77 -0.51 -8.78
CA ILE A 73 3.43 -1.57 -9.55
C ILE A 73 2.62 -1.77 -10.82
N GLY A 74 3.29 -1.68 -11.97
CA GLY A 74 2.71 -1.90 -13.28
C GLY A 74 2.42 -3.39 -13.55
N PRO A 75 1.66 -3.70 -14.61
CA PRO A 75 1.33 -5.07 -14.97
C PRO A 75 2.55 -5.93 -15.35
N ASP A 76 3.69 -5.30 -15.67
CA ASP A 76 4.98 -5.95 -15.93
C ASP A 76 5.80 -6.21 -14.65
N GLY A 77 5.23 -5.91 -13.47
CA GLY A 77 5.88 -6.09 -12.18
C GLY A 77 6.88 -4.99 -11.81
N ARG A 78 6.98 -3.91 -12.58
CA ARG A 78 7.90 -2.79 -12.27
C ARG A 78 7.21 -1.70 -11.47
N ILE A 79 7.96 -1.06 -10.58
CA ILE A 79 7.50 0.15 -9.89
C ILE A 79 7.44 1.30 -10.91
N VAL A 80 6.25 1.89 -11.08
CA VAL A 80 6.02 3.02 -12.00
C VAL A 80 5.77 4.34 -11.26
N HIS A 81 5.55 4.29 -9.95
CA HIS A 81 5.37 5.47 -9.11
C HIS A 81 5.70 5.16 -7.65
N ILE A 82 6.26 6.13 -6.94
CA ILE A 82 6.60 6.07 -5.52
C ILE A 82 6.22 7.41 -4.89
N GLU A 83 5.50 7.35 -3.76
CA GLU A 83 5.26 8.50 -2.89
C GLU A 83 5.70 8.17 -1.48
N GLU A 84 6.36 9.11 -0.80
CA GLU A 84 6.93 8.92 0.53
C GLU A 84 6.36 9.96 1.52
N GLY A 85 6.41 9.63 2.80
CA GLY A 85 6.05 10.55 3.88
C GLY A 85 4.59 10.99 3.83
N SER A 86 4.34 12.28 3.95
CA SER A 86 2.98 12.83 3.97
C SER A 86 2.24 12.66 2.64
N ALA A 87 2.95 12.72 1.50
CA ALA A 87 2.35 12.55 0.17
C ALA A 87 1.70 11.17 0.02
N ALA A 88 2.32 10.12 0.57
CA ALA A 88 1.80 8.76 0.53
C ALA A 88 0.45 8.56 1.24
N LEU A 89 0.01 9.51 2.08
CA LEU A 89 -1.32 9.45 2.71
C LEU A 89 -2.45 9.74 1.74
N ASP A 90 -2.18 10.55 0.72
CA ASP A 90 -3.14 10.96 -0.29
C ASP A 90 -3.19 9.89 -1.40
N PRO A 91 -4.37 9.31 -1.71
CA PRO A 91 -4.49 8.36 -2.79
C PRO A 91 -4.39 8.99 -4.20
N GLU A 92 -4.44 10.32 -4.34
CA GLU A 92 -4.51 10.97 -5.66
C GLU A 92 -3.28 10.70 -6.54
N GLY A 93 -2.07 10.75 -5.99
CA GLY A 93 -0.83 10.46 -6.72
C GLY A 93 -0.80 9.03 -7.24
N ALA A 94 -0.99 8.07 -6.33
CA ALA A 94 -1.12 6.65 -6.67
C ALA A 94 -2.23 6.37 -7.71
N LEU A 95 -3.43 6.93 -7.55
CA LEU A 95 -4.54 6.75 -8.49
C LEU A 95 -4.23 7.33 -9.87
N THR A 96 -3.58 8.49 -9.93
CA THR A 96 -3.13 9.12 -11.17
C THR A 96 -2.12 8.23 -11.89
N ALA A 97 -1.18 7.64 -11.16
CA ALA A 97 -0.24 6.67 -11.71
C ALA A 97 -0.97 5.43 -12.27
N CYS A 98 -1.89 4.82 -11.53
CA CYS A 98 -2.68 3.67 -12.02
C CYS A 98 -3.45 3.98 -13.32
N ARG A 99 -4.05 5.17 -13.42
CA ARG A 99 -4.77 5.61 -14.64
C ARG A 99 -3.86 5.75 -15.86
N ARG A 100 -2.58 6.10 -15.65
CA ARG A 100 -1.56 6.15 -16.71
C ARG A 100 -1.17 4.76 -17.18
N THR A 101 -0.98 3.81 -16.27
CA THR A 101 -0.57 2.44 -16.60
C THR A 101 -1.62 1.68 -17.40
N LYS A 102 -2.92 1.89 -17.12
CA LYS A 102 -4.02 1.29 -17.91
C LYS A 102 -4.03 1.72 -19.39
N ARG A 103 -3.42 2.86 -19.72
CA ARG A 103 -3.37 3.41 -21.08
C ARG A 103 -2.17 2.93 -21.90
N ALA A 104 -1.26 2.16 -21.32
CA ALA A 104 -0.15 1.57 -22.07
C ALA A 104 -0.69 0.49 -23.04
N PRO A 105 -0.25 0.48 -24.31
CA PRO A 105 -0.81 -0.35 -25.38
C PRO A 105 -0.60 -1.86 -25.19
#